data_AF-A0A401UCV0-F1
#
_entry.id   AF-A0A401UCV0-F1
#
_cell.length_a   1.000
_cell.length_b   1.000
_cell.length_c   1.000
_cell.angle_alpha   90.00
_cell.angle_beta   90.00
_cell.angle_gamma   90.00
#
_symmetry.space_group_name_H-M   'P 1'
#
loop_
_entity.id
_entity.type
_entity.pdbx_description
1 polymer ?
#
loop_
_entity_poly.entity_id
_entity_poly.type
_entity_poly.pdbx_seq_one_letter_code
_entity_poly.pdbx_strand_id
1 'polypeptide(L)'
;MDALSEPPQPKSKKFLSGNFNKYLFEFSLLFLAVFLGFFADSMREENAEKQLAYELAKSFYEELKNDSITVMSKIEGRIKKEKAIDYMVTFLKDSSLHTSSKSLAINFLWATTARTPIIFTPRTVIFQQLKSSGSLRYFKNQRLQQLVGDLSVSIEYILERQELEAAVYKLYIEPIMIDHMDFDFQGKLFDTGIFDRLASYESSDEYIPFHLSQPEKINREAYINALRYYHTNNIKSTRMIPFEAYVKVNAELLKELRHEFQLTY
;
A
#
# COMPACT_ATOMS: atom_id res chain seq x y z
N MET A 1 49.45 72.48 72.37
CA MET A 1 50.11 72.33 71.05
C MET A 1 50.28 70.84 70.84
N ASP A 2 49.54 70.35 69.87
CA ASP A 2 49.13 68.95 69.73
C ASP A 2 50.27 68.04 69.27
N ALA A 3 50.33 66.84 69.86
CA ALA A 3 51.15 65.75 69.37
C ALA A 3 50.46 65.16 68.13
N LEU A 4 51.08 65.35 66.97
CA LEU A 4 50.68 64.78 65.68
C LEU A 4 50.70 63.25 65.76
N SER A 5 49.52 62.64 65.63
CA SER A 5 49.35 61.21 65.38
C SER A 5 49.66 60.90 63.91
N GLU A 6 50.56 59.93 63.66
CA GLU A 6 50.80 59.40 62.32
C GLU A 6 49.54 58.68 61.77
N PRO A 7 49.23 58.79 60.47
CA PRO A 7 48.12 58.06 59.87
C PRO A 7 48.50 56.59 59.65
N PRO A 8 47.54 55.65 59.72
CA PRO A 8 47.83 54.23 59.51
C PRO A 8 48.18 53.96 58.04
N GLN A 9 49.27 53.22 57.82
CA GLN A 9 49.68 52.74 56.51
C GLN A 9 48.57 51.89 55.85
N PRO A 10 48.28 52.05 54.54
CA PRO A 10 47.29 51.24 53.86
C PRO A 10 47.81 49.80 53.73
N LYS A 11 47.13 48.85 54.38
CA LYS A 11 47.35 47.42 54.14
C LYS A 11 47.12 47.16 52.64
N SER A 12 48.18 46.81 51.92
CA SER A 12 48.10 46.41 50.52
C SER A 12 47.08 45.29 50.39
N LYS A 13 45.93 45.54 49.74
CA LYS A 13 45.04 44.49 49.27
C LYS A 13 45.81 43.67 48.24
N LYS A 14 46.36 42.53 48.67
CA LYS A 14 46.89 41.49 47.79
C LYS A 14 45.68 40.80 47.14
N PHE A 15 45.07 41.47 46.16
CA PHE A 15 43.91 40.97 45.44
C PHE A 15 44.37 39.93 44.42
N LEU A 16 44.31 38.65 44.82
CA LEU A 16 43.95 37.50 43.98
C LEU A 16 44.67 37.30 42.62
N SER A 17 45.98 37.46 42.50
CA SER A 17 46.68 37.12 41.25
C SER A 17 47.11 35.64 41.12
N GLY A 18 46.76 34.78 42.09
CA GLY A 18 47.22 33.38 42.14
C GLY A 18 46.16 32.31 41.84
N ASN A 19 44.86 32.64 41.90
CA ASN A 19 43.78 31.65 41.82
C ASN A 19 42.85 31.81 40.60
N PHE A 20 42.93 32.90 39.84
CA PHE A 20 42.06 33.08 38.66
C PHE A 20 42.27 31.99 37.61
N ASN A 21 43.52 31.65 37.31
CA ASN A 21 43.84 30.55 36.39
C ASN A 21 43.33 29.19 36.92
N LYS A 22 43.34 28.98 38.24
CA LYS A 22 42.82 27.77 38.87
C LYS A 22 41.28 27.72 38.78
N TYR A 23 40.58 28.80 39.10
CA TYR A 23 39.12 28.87 38.96
C TYR A 23 38.67 28.77 37.50
N LEU A 24 39.41 29.37 36.56
CA LEU A 24 39.13 29.25 35.12
C LEU A 24 39.36 27.81 34.64
N PHE A 25 40.39 27.13 35.14
CA PHE A 25 40.65 25.73 34.83
C PHE A 25 39.59 24.80 35.43
N GLU A 26 39.20 25.01 36.70
CA GLU A 26 38.12 24.27 37.36
C GLU A 26 36.77 24.49 36.67
N PHE A 27 36.46 25.73 36.30
CA PHE A 27 35.29 26.05 35.48
C PHE A 27 35.35 25.35 34.12
N SER A 28 36.49 25.41 33.42
CA SER A 28 36.66 24.77 32.12
C SER A 28 36.53 23.26 32.21
N LEU A 29 37.04 22.63 33.28
CA LEU A 29 36.91 21.19 33.53
C LEU A 29 35.43 20.81 33.73
N LEU A 30 34.71 21.52 34.59
CA LEU A 30 33.28 21.27 34.86
C LEU A 30 32.43 21.55 33.62
N PHE A 31 32.68 22.66 32.94
CA PHE A 31 32.01 23.02 31.69
C PHE A 31 32.26 21.97 30.61
N LEU A 32 33.50 21.54 30.40
CA LEU A 32 33.86 20.55 29.40
C LEU A 32 33.25 19.17 29.73
N ALA A 33 33.21 18.78 31.00
CA ALA A 33 32.57 17.52 31.42
C ALA A 33 31.07 17.51 31.07
N VAL A 34 30.35 18.61 31.35
CA VAL A 34 28.92 18.74 31.02
C VAL A 34 28.72 18.86 29.50
N PHE A 35 29.55 19.65 28.82
CA PHE A 35 29.49 19.84 27.37
C PHE A 35 29.75 18.55 26.59
N LEU A 36 30.77 17.78 26.98
CA LEU A 36 31.07 16.48 26.37
C LEU A 36 29.99 15.44 26.68
N GLY A 37 29.38 15.48 27.86
CA GLY A 37 28.22 14.64 28.19
C GLY A 37 27.06 14.90 27.22
N PHE A 38 26.69 16.17 27.05
CA PHE A 38 25.66 16.57 26.10
C PHE A 38 26.02 16.23 24.64
N PHE A 39 27.27 16.45 24.24
CA PHE A 39 27.76 16.14 22.91
C PHE A 39 27.74 14.62 22.62
N ALA A 40 28.20 13.81 23.56
CA ALA A 40 28.18 12.35 23.45
C ALA A 40 26.74 11.81 23.38
N ASP A 41 25.83 12.36 24.18
CA ASP A 41 24.40 12.00 24.12
C ASP A 41 23.79 12.36 22.76
N SER A 42 24.07 13.55 22.23
CA SER A 42 23.59 13.97 20.91
C SER A 42 24.12 13.07 19.77
N MET A 43 25.41 12.70 19.80
CA MET A 43 25.98 11.77 18.82
C MET A 43 25.38 10.37 18.93
N ARG A 44 25.15 9.88 20.15
CA ARG A 44 24.53 8.57 20.40
C ARG A 44 23.10 8.54 19.88
N GLU A 45 22.32 9.58 20.13
CA GLU A 45 20.95 9.72 19.66
C GLU A 45 20.90 9.74 18.12
N GLU A 46 21.74 10.56 17.46
CA GLU A 46 21.79 10.61 16.00
C GLU A 46 22.12 9.24 15.37
N ASN A 47 23.06 8.49 15.96
CA ASN A 47 23.40 7.14 15.49
C ASN A 47 22.24 6.15 15.67
N ALA A 48 21.54 6.21 16.81
CA ALA A 48 20.37 5.38 17.05
C ALA A 48 19.22 5.71 16.08
N GLU A 49 19.00 7.00 15.79
CA GLU A 49 18.02 7.46 14.80
C GLU A 49 18.33 6.96 13.39
N LYS A 50 19.60 7.03 12.95
CA LYS A 50 20.04 6.51 11.65
C LYS A 50 19.81 5.00 11.52
N GLN A 51 20.14 4.24 12.57
CA GLN A 51 19.93 2.79 12.57
C GLN A 51 18.44 2.44 12.51
N LEU A 52 17.61 3.13 13.29
CA LEU A 52 16.16 2.94 13.25
C LEU A 52 15.58 3.31 11.88
N ALA A 53 16.01 4.42 11.29
CA ALA A 53 15.58 4.84 9.96
C ALA A 53 15.92 3.80 8.90
N TYR A 54 17.12 3.23 8.96
CA TYR A 54 17.56 2.17 8.05
C TYR A 54 16.71 0.90 8.18
N GLU A 55 16.48 0.40 9.39
CA GLU A 55 15.65 -0.80 9.62
C GLU A 55 14.19 -0.60 9.18
N LEU A 56 13.63 0.59 9.44
CA LEU A 56 12.30 0.95 8.95
C LEU A 56 12.25 1.05 7.43
N ALA A 57 13.25 1.70 6.80
CA ALA A 57 13.34 1.83 5.35
C ALA A 57 13.44 0.46 4.66
N LYS A 58 14.27 -0.44 5.20
CA LYS A 58 14.41 -1.81 4.71
C LYS A 58 13.10 -2.59 4.82
N SER A 59 12.43 -2.51 5.96
CA SER A 59 11.15 -3.19 6.19
C SER A 59 10.05 -2.64 5.28
N PHE A 60 10.02 -1.31 5.10
CA PHE A 60 9.05 -0.66 4.24
C PHE A 60 9.29 -1.01 2.76
N TYR A 61 10.55 -1.07 2.34
CA TYR A 61 10.92 -1.49 1.00
C TYR A 61 10.43 -2.92 0.70
N GLU A 62 10.63 -3.87 1.62
CA GLU A 62 10.12 -5.24 1.45
C GLU A 62 8.58 -5.30 1.45
N GLU A 63 7.91 -4.49 2.28
CA GLU A 63 6.44 -4.35 2.26
C GLU A 63 5.95 -3.91 0.87
N LEU A 64 6.50 -2.81 0.34
CA LEU A 64 6.16 -2.27 -0.98
C LEU A 64 6.47 -3.23 -2.13
N LYS A 65 7.61 -3.93 -2.06
CA LYS A 65 8.03 -4.92 -3.06
C LYS A 65 7.04 -6.09 -3.11
N ASN A 66 6.64 -6.62 -1.97
CA ASN A 66 5.64 -7.69 -1.92
C ASN A 66 4.25 -7.21 -2.39
N ASP A 67 3.90 -5.96 -2.12
CA ASP A 67 2.68 -5.36 -2.62
C ASP A 67 2.71 -5.18 -4.14
N SER A 68 3.88 -4.83 -4.71
CA SER A 68 4.05 -4.69 -6.17
C SER A 68 3.75 -5.99 -6.92
N ILE A 69 4.15 -7.14 -6.37
CA ILE A 69 3.84 -8.47 -6.94
C ILE A 69 2.33 -8.74 -6.81
N THR A 70 1.77 -8.42 -5.64
CA THR A 70 0.36 -8.69 -5.33
C THR A 70 -0.56 -7.87 -6.23
N VAL A 71 -0.33 -6.56 -6.36
CA VAL A 71 -1.15 -5.65 -7.16
C VAL A 71 -1.14 -6.04 -8.64
N MET A 72 0.02 -6.49 -9.17
CA MET A 72 0.11 -6.96 -10.56
C MET A 72 -0.76 -8.20 -10.81
N SER A 73 -0.73 -9.18 -9.90
CA SER A 73 -1.63 -10.35 -9.99
C SER A 73 -3.12 -9.96 -9.96
N LYS A 74 -3.49 -8.94 -9.18
CA LYS A 74 -4.86 -8.42 -9.14
C LYS A 74 -5.23 -7.69 -10.44
N ILE A 75 -4.32 -6.92 -11.01
CA ILE A 75 -4.48 -6.26 -12.32
C ILE A 75 -4.73 -7.30 -13.42
N GLU A 76 -3.95 -8.38 -13.46
CA GLU A 76 -4.14 -9.48 -14.42
C GLU A 76 -5.51 -10.14 -14.29
N GLY A 77 -5.94 -10.41 -13.05
CA GLY A 77 -7.28 -10.93 -12.78
C GLY A 77 -8.39 -9.99 -13.28
N ARG A 78 -8.23 -8.68 -13.09
CA ARG A 78 -9.17 -7.65 -13.56
C ARG A 78 -9.24 -7.60 -15.08
N ILE A 79 -8.10 -7.63 -15.76
CA ILE A 79 -8.04 -7.68 -17.25
C ILE A 79 -8.74 -8.94 -17.77
N LYS A 80 -8.56 -10.08 -17.10
CA LYS A 80 -9.23 -11.32 -17.49
C LYS A 80 -10.75 -11.22 -17.33
N LYS A 81 -11.22 -10.63 -16.22
CA LYS A 81 -12.64 -10.36 -15.99
C LYS A 81 -13.22 -9.38 -17.02
N GLU A 82 -12.48 -8.33 -17.38
CA GLU A 82 -12.87 -7.40 -18.44
C GLU A 82 -13.11 -8.11 -19.77
N LYS A 83 -12.15 -8.94 -20.21
CA LYS A 83 -12.28 -9.75 -21.43
C LYS A 83 -13.47 -10.70 -21.38
N ALA A 84 -13.73 -11.30 -20.23
CA ALA A 84 -14.88 -12.19 -20.05
C ALA A 84 -16.20 -11.43 -20.16
N ILE A 85 -16.28 -10.21 -19.64
CA ILE A 85 -17.46 -9.36 -19.79
C ILE A 85 -17.63 -8.94 -21.26
N ASP A 86 -16.56 -8.57 -21.96
CA ASP A 86 -16.61 -8.25 -23.40
C ASP A 86 -17.12 -9.43 -24.23
N TYR A 87 -16.67 -10.65 -23.91
CA TYR A 87 -17.19 -11.88 -24.49
C TYR A 87 -18.69 -12.04 -24.21
N MET A 88 -19.12 -11.90 -22.95
CA MET A 88 -20.54 -12.06 -22.59
C MET A 88 -21.44 -11.03 -23.25
N VAL A 89 -20.98 -9.78 -23.37
CA VAL A 89 -21.68 -8.73 -24.12
C VAL A 89 -21.83 -9.11 -25.59
N THR A 90 -20.80 -9.68 -26.21
CA THR A 90 -20.85 -10.12 -27.61
C THR A 90 -21.79 -11.31 -27.77
N PHE A 91 -21.70 -12.29 -26.87
CA PHE A 91 -22.58 -13.47 -26.84
C PHE A 91 -24.06 -13.07 -26.70
N LEU A 92 -24.37 -12.17 -25.78
CA LEU A 92 -25.75 -11.70 -25.52
C LEU A 92 -26.33 -10.87 -26.66
N LYS A 93 -25.54 -10.39 -27.62
CA LYS A 93 -26.07 -9.70 -28.80
C LYS A 93 -26.64 -10.69 -29.80
N ASP A 94 -25.82 -11.63 -30.27
CA ASP A 94 -26.12 -12.34 -31.52
C ASP A 94 -26.12 -13.88 -31.39
N SER A 95 -25.61 -14.43 -30.27
CA SER A 95 -25.52 -15.88 -30.09
C SER A 95 -26.81 -16.51 -29.55
N SER A 96 -27.03 -17.80 -29.82
CA SER A 96 -28.13 -18.56 -29.21
C SER A 96 -27.91 -18.75 -27.71
N LEU A 97 -28.94 -18.49 -26.89
CA LEU A 97 -28.89 -18.71 -25.43
C LEU A 97 -28.85 -20.19 -25.04
N HIS A 98 -29.16 -21.09 -25.99
CA HIS A 98 -29.05 -22.55 -25.80
C HIS A 98 -27.68 -23.11 -26.21
N THR A 99 -26.72 -22.25 -26.57
CA THR A 99 -25.35 -22.68 -26.89
C THR A 99 -24.71 -23.29 -25.63
N SER A 100 -24.14 -24.48 -25.76
CA SER A 100 -23.22 -25.02 -24.75
C SER A 100 -21.80 -25.03 -25.29
N SER A 101 -20.88 -24.42 -24.56
CA SER A 101 -19.46 -24.48 -24.87
C SER A 101 -18.62 -24.22 -23.64
N LYS A 102 -17.40 -24.77 -23.62
CA LYS A 102 -16.41 -24.48 -22.58
C LYS A 102 -16.09 -22.98 -22.49
N SER A 103 -15.97 -22.31 -23.64
CA SER A 103 -15.73 -20.86 -23.70
C SER A 103 -16.85 -20.07 -23.03
N LEU A 104 -18.11 -20.41 -23.31
CA LEU A 104 -19.24 -19.77 -22.64
C LEU A 104 -19.19 -19.99 -21.13
N ALA A 105 -18.94 -21.22 -20.67
CA ALA A 105 -18.87 -21.54 -19.25
C ALA A 105 -17.80 -20.72 -18.51
N ILE A 106 -16.59 -20.68 -19.06
CA ILE A 106 -15.45 -19.94 -18.49
C ILE A 106 -15.74 -18.44 -18.46
N ASN A 107 -16.20 -17.86 -19.57
CA ASN A 107 -16.44 -16.43 -19.63
C ASN A 107 -17.65 -16.01 -18.79
N PHE A 108 -18.68 -16.84 -18.68
CA PHE A 108 -19.80 -16.59 -17.76
C PHE A 108 -19.29 -16.56 -16.31
N LEU A 109 -18.57 -17.61 -15.87
CA LEU A 109 -17.97 -17.66 -14.54
C LEU A 109 -17.07 -16.45 -14.27
N TRP A 110 -16.20 -16.07 -15.19
CA TRP A 110 -15.31 -14.91 -15.00
C TRP A 110 -16.06 -13.59 -14.92
N ALA A 111 -17.05 -13.39 -15.79
CA ALA A 111 -17.86 -12.17 -15.80
C ALA A 111 -18.69 -12.01 -14.52
N THR A 112 -19.24 -13.11 -13.99
CA THR A 112 -20.24 -13.06 -12.93
C THR A 112 -19.76 -13.49 -11.55
N THR A 113 -18.75 -14.36 -11.41
CA THR A 113 -18.50 -15.05 -10.12
C THR A 113 -17.03 -15.11 -9.73
N ALA A 114 -16.14 -15.35 -10.70
CA ALA A 114 -14.74 -15.59 -10.41
C ALA A 114 -14.13 -14.35 -9.76
N ARG A 115 -13.59 -14.58 -8.56
CA ARG A 115 -12.94 -13.56 -7.72
C ARG A 115 -13.80 -12.32 -7.56
N THR A 116 -15.09 -12.47 -7.24
CA THR A 116 -15.93 -11.30 -7.04
C THR A 116 -16.01 -10.84 -5.58
N PRO A 117 -15.57 -9.60 -5.25
CA PRO A 117 -14.74 -8.71 -6.07
C PRO A 117 -13.23 -9.03 -5.99
N ILE A 118 -12.48 -8.60 -7.02
CA ILE A 118 -11.02 -8.80 -7.08
C ILE A 118 -10.40 -7.74 -6.18
N ILE A 119 -10.26 -8.08 -4.89
CA ILE A 119 -9.76 -7.15 -3.89
C ILE A 119 -8.23 -7.20 -3.83
N PHE A 120 -7.64 -6.01 -3.86
CA PHE A 120 -6.28 -5.72 -3.44
C PHE A 120 -6.33 -4.96 -2.11
N THR A 121 -5.66 -5.49 -1.10
CA THR A 121 -5.46 -4.85 0.19
C THR A 121 -3.95 -4.65 0.38
N PRO A 122 -3.45 -3.42 0.25
CA PRO A 122 -2.06 -3.10 0.52
C PRO A 122 -1.65 -3.51 1.93
N ARG A 123 -0.41 -3.96 2.11
CA ARG A 123 0.19 -4.11 3.43
C ARG A 123 0.52 -2.73 3.97
N THR A 124 0.15 -2.47 5.21
CA THR A 124 0.29 -1.13 5.80
C THR A 124 0.98 -1.15 7.15
N VAL A 125 1.64 -2.23 7.56
CA VAL A 125 2.17 -2.34 8.94
C VAL A 125 3.29 -1.32 9.13
N ILE A 126 4.28 -1.35 8.23
CA ILE A 126 5.42 -0.43 8.31
C ILE A 126 4.98 0.98 7.91
N PHE A 127 4.13 1.09 6.90
CA PHE A 127 3.51 2.36 6.52
C PHE A 127 2.82 3.07 7.71
N GLN A 128 2.00 2.36 8.49
CA GLN A 128 1.32 2.94 9.65
C GLN A 128 2.29 3.23 10.79
N GLN A 129 3.32 2.41 10.99
CA GLN A 129 4.37 2.71 11.94
C GLN A 129 5.06 4.04 11.59
N LEU A 130 5.44 4.24 10.32
CA LEU A 130 6.07 5.48 9.85
C LEU A 130 5.19 6.71 10.09
N LYS A 131 3.88 6.59 9.87
CA LYS A 131 2.91 7.68 10.09
C LYS A 131 2.67 7.96 11.58
N SER A 132 2.52 6.93 12.41
CA SER A 132 2.05 7.07 13.79
C SER A 132 3.16 7.40 14.81
N SER A 133 4.39 6.93 14.60
CA SER A 133 5.49 7.14 15.55
C SER A 133 6.26 8.45 15.34
N GLY A 134 5.85 9.28 14.37
CA GLY A 134 6.63 10.43 13.91
C GLY A 134 7.96 10.04 13.25
N SER A 135 8.20 8.74 12.99
CA SER A 135 9.45 8.24 12.41
C SER A 135 9.72 8.74 11.00
N LEU A 136 8.70 9.25 10.30
CA LEU A 136 8.88 9.89 9.00
C LEU A 136 9.89 11.06 9.05
N ARG A 137 10.05 11.72 10.22
CA ARG A 137 11.06 12.78 10.42
C ARG A 137 12.50 12.29 10.23
N TYR A 138 12.74 10.99 10.43
CA TYR A 138 14.08 10.40 10.26
C TYR A 138 14.44 10.20 8.78
N PHE A 139 13.44 10.21 7.88
CA PHE A 139 13.62 10.21 6.43
C PHE A 139 13.81 11.65 5.97
N LYS A 140 15.05 12.14 5.97
CA LYS A 140 15.36 13.56 5.74
C LYS A 140 15.01 14.04 4.33
N ASN A 141 14.82 13.12 3.38
CA ASN A 141 14.44 13.43 2.01
C ASN A 141 12.97 13.84 1.88
N GLN A 142 12.72 15.10 1.52
CA GLN A 142 11.38 15.65 1.32
C GLN A 142 10.59 14.90 0.24
N ARG A 143 11.25 14.40 -0.82
CA ARG A 143 10.57 13.63 -1.87
C ARG A 143 10.02 12.32 -1.30
N LEU A 144 10.78 11.62 -0.47
CA LEU A 144 10.34 10.38 0.15
C LEU A 144 9.15 10.63 1.09
N GLN A 145 9.18 11.70 1.88
CA GLN A 145 8.05 12.09 2.73
C GLN A 145 6.78 12.39 1.92
N GLN A 146 6.90 13.12 0.80
CA GLN A 146 5.79 13.39 -0.12
C GLN A 146 5.20 12.09 -0.68
N LEU A 147 6.06 11.19 -1.17
CA LEU A 147 5.63 9.92 -1.75
C LEU A 147 4.94 9.00 -0.72
N VAL A 148 5.35 9.02 0.55
CA VAL A 148 4.63 8.33 1.63
C VAL A 148 3.24 8.92 1.82
N GLY A 149 3.08 10.25 1.73
CA GLY A 149 1.78 10.90 1.72
C GLY A 149 0.92 10.47 0.54
N ASP A 150 1.47 10.52 -0.67
CA ASP A 150 0.80 10.12 -1.92
C ASP A 150 0.39 8.65 -1.90
N LEU A 151 1.17 7.79 -1.25
CA LEU A 151 0.83 6.39 -1.05
C LEU A 151 -0.42 6.26 -0.16
N SER A 152 -0.53 7.05 0.91
CA SER A 152 -1.75 7.07 1.76
C SER A 152 -2.99 7.34 0.93
N VAL A 153 -2.93 8.41 0.12
CA VAL A 153 -4.04 8.83 -0.73
C VAL A 153 -4.38 7.75 -1.75
N SER A 154 -3.37 7.13 -2.35
CA SER A 154 -3.57 6.06 -3.34
C SER A 154 -4.18 4.79 -2.72
N ILE A 155 -3.79 4.43 -1.50
CA ILE A 155 -4.37 3.29 -0.76
C ILE A 155 -5.84 3.57 -0.47
N GLU A 156 -6.15 4.72 0.13
CA GLU A 156 -7.53 5.12 0.47
C GLU A 156 -8.42 5.13 -0.78
N TYR A 157 -7.91 5.68 -1.88
CA TYR A 157 -8.65 5.74 -3.14
C TYR A 157 -8.93 4.35 -3.74
N ILE A 158 -7.98 3.41 -3.66
CA ILE A 158 -8.22 2.01 -4.08
C ILE A 158 -9.31 1.38 -3.24
N LEU A 159 -9.27 1.55 -1.91
CA LEU A 159 -10.24 0.95 -1.01
C LEU A 159 -11.66 1.44 -1.30
N GLU A 160 -11.85 2.77 -1.38
CA GLU A 160 -13.15 3.37 -1.72
C GLU A 160 -13.68 2.88 -3.07
N ARG A 161 -12.82 2.83 -4.09
CA ARG A 161 -13.21 2.37 -5.43
C ARG A 161 -13.57 0.89 -5.47
N GLN A 162 -12.95 0.06 -4.64
CA GLN A 162 -13.31 -1.35 -4.51
C GLN A 162 -14.65 -1.54 -3.77
N GLU A 163 -14.96 -0.71 -2.78
CA GLU A 163 -16.27 -0.71 -2.13
C GLU A 163 -17.40 -0.32 -3.09
N LEU A 164 -17.18 0.73 -3.89
CA LEU A 164 -18.12 1.12 -4.95
C LEU A 164 -18.31 0.01 -6.00
N GLU A 165 -17.23 -0.67 -6.39
CA GLU A 165 -17.30 -1.82 -7.29
C GLU A 165 -18.10 -2.99 -6.68
N ALA A 166 -17.92 -3.27 -5.39
CA ALA A 166 -18.66 -4.32 -4.69
C ALA A 166 -20.16 -4.01 -4.63
N ALA A 167 -20.52 -2.75 -4.39
CA ALA A 167 -21.91 -2.30 -4.40
C ALA A 167 -22.55 -2.46 -5.80
N VAL A 168 -21.86 -2.03 -6.87
CA VAL A 168 -22.35 -2.21 -8.24
C VAL A 168 -22.49 -3.68 -8.61
N TYR A 169 -21.52 -4.52 -8.23
CA TYR A 169 -21.61 -5.95 -8.45
C TYR A 169 -22.87 -6.55 -7.83
N LYS A 170 -23.13 -6.26 -6.55
CA LYS A 170 -24.27 -6.76 -5.81
C LYS A 170 -25.61 -6.35 -6.45
N LEU A 171 -25.69 -5.13 -6.94
CA LEU A 171 -26.92 -4.59 -7.52
C LEU A 171 -27.20 -5.13 -8.93
N TYR A 172 -26.18 -5.33 -9.76
CA TYR A 172 -26.36 -5.52 -11.20
C TYR A 172 -25.85 -6.85 -11.75
N ILE A 173 -24.86 -7.48 -11.11
CA ILE A 173 -24.19 -8.67 -11.64
C ILE A 173 -24.54 -9.92 -10.84
N GLU A 174 -24.65 -9.81 -9.52
CA GLU A 174 -25.06 -10.92 -8.66
C GLU A 174 -26.43 -11.50 -9.03
N PRO A 175 -27.46 -10.70 -9.40
CA PRO A 175 -28.72 -11.26 -9.90
C PRO A 175 -28.55 -12.07 -11.19
N ILE A 176 -27.75 -11.58 -12.14
CA ILE A 176 -27.45 -12.31 -13.39
C ILE A 176 -26.79 -13.66 -13.08
N MET A 177 -25.86 -13.67 -12.13
CA MET A 177 -25.21 -14.88 -11.64
C MET A 177 -26.22 -15.85 -11.06
N ILE A 178 -27.03 -15.41 -10.09
CA ILE A 178 -27.98 -16.25 -9.37
C ILE A 178 -29.03 -16.85 -10.31
N ASP A 179 -29.57 -16.04 -11.22
CA ASP A 179 -30.69 -16.46 -12.06
C ASP A 179 -30.27 -17.38 -13.21
N HIS A 180 -29.03 -17.22 -13.72
CA HIS A 180 -28.58 -17.83 -14.98
C HIS A 180 -27.35 -18.75 -14.85
N MET A 181 -26.78 -18.93 -13.66
CA MET A 181 -25.72 -19.92 -13.44
C MET A 181 -26.26 -21.34 -13.55
N ASP A 182 -25.48 -22.20 -14.21
CA ASP A 182 -25.62 -23.65 -14.14
C ASP A 182 -24.95 -24.17 -12.86
N PHE A 183 -25.73 -24.31 -11.79
CA PHE A 183 -25.19 -24.76 -10.50
C PHE A 183 -24.77 -26.24 -10.51
N ASP A 184 -25.32 -27.06 -11.41
CA ASP A 184 -24.87 -28.45 -11.59
C ASP A 184 -23.48 -28.49 -12.23
N PHE A 185 -23.24 -27.68 -13.27
CA PHE A 185 -21.91 -27.45 -13.83
C PHE A 185 -20.96 -26.91 -12.76
N GLN A 186 -21.36 -25.89 -12.00
CA GLN A 186 -20.52 -25.30 -10.95
C GLN A 186 -20.15 -26.33 -9.88
N GLY A 187 -21.13 -27.14 -9.43
CA GLY A 187 -20.91 -28.21 -8.46
C GLY A 187 -19.93 -29.25 -8.97
N LYS A 188 -20.04 -29.68 -10.23
CA LYS A 188 -19.08 -30.59 -10.87
C LYS A 188 -17.69 -29.98 -11.02
N LEU A 189 -17.62 -28.71 -11.40
CA LEU A 189 -16.35 -28.04 -11.61
C LEU A 189 -15.54 -27.97 -10.32
N PHE A 190 -16.19 -27.72 -9.18
CA PHE A 190 -15.54 -27.51 -7.87
C PHE A 190 -15.67 -28.71 -6.90
N ASP A 191 -15.97 -29.90 -7.41
CA ASP A 191 -16.17 -31.13 -6.63
C ASP A 191 -14.94 -31.57 -5.82
N THR A 192 -13.76 -31.33 -6.39
CA THR A 192 -12.44 -31.75 -5.91
C THR A 192 -11.70 -30.62 -5.20
N GLY A 193 -12.31 -29.44 -5.11
CA GLY A 193 -11.75 -28.26 -4.47
C GLY A 193 -12.03 -26.97 -5.23
N ILE A 194 -12.00 -25.84 -4.52
CA ILE A 194 -12.30 -24.51 -5.07
C ILE A 194 -11.03 -23.83 -5.60
N PHE A 195 -9.87 -24.11 -5.00
CA PHE A 195 -8.60 -23.44 -5.32
C PHE A 195 -8.03 -23.96 -6.64
N ASP A 196 -7.63 -23.04 -7.52
CA ASP A 196 -6.96 -23.27 -8.82
C ASP A 196 -7.67 -24.22 -9.81
N ARG A 197 -8.86 -24.69 -9.45
CA ARG A 197 -9.61 -25.63 -10.24
C ARG A 197 -10.16 -25.01 -11.52
N LEU A 198 -10.63 -23.77 -11.46
CA LEU A 198 -11.04 -23.01 -12.65
C LEU A 198 -9.86 -22.80 -13.61
N ALA A 199 -8.66 -22.49 -13.09
CA ALA A 199 -7.47 -22.33 -13.92
C ALA A 199 -7.05 -23.66 -14.57
N SER A 200 -7.12 -24.75 -13.82
CA SER A 200 -6.83 -26.11 -14.31
C SER A 200 -7.86 -26.59 -15.34
N TYR A 201 -9.14 -26.27 -15.14
CA TYR A 201 -10.19 -26.54 -16.12
C TYR A 201 -9.95 -25.75 -17.40
N GLU A 202 -9.58 -24.47 -17.30
CA GLU A 202 -9.33 -23.62 -18.46
C GLU A 202 -8.14 -24.10 -19.30
N SER A 203 -7.10 -24.66 -18.69
CA SER A 203 -5.89 -25.14 -19.38
C SER A 203 -5.96 -26.59 -19.88
N SER A 204 -6.99 -27.35 -19.49
CA SER A 204 -7.13 -28.76 -19.88
C SER A 204 -8.02 -28.96 -21.11
N ASP A 205 -8.08 -30.19 -21.62
CA ASP A 205 -9.06 -30.60 -22.63
C ASP A 205 -10.39 -31.09 -22.02
N GLU A 206 -10.50 -31.04 -20.69
CA GLU A 206 -11.71 -31.42 -19.97
C GLU A 206 -12.91 -30.56 -20.40
N TYR A 207 -14.07 -31.17 -20.59
CA TYR A 207 -15.30 -30.47 -20.91
C TYR A 207 -16.42 -30.90 -19.98
N ILE A 208 -16.96 -29.94 -19.24
CA ILE A 208 -18.16 -30.10 -18.44
C ILE A 208 -19.26 -29.30 -19.16
N PRO A 209 -20.38 -29.94 -19.56
CA PRO A 209 -21.48 -29.23 -20.19
C PRO A 209 -22.01 -28.10 -19.31
N PHE A 210 -22.24 -26.94 -19.91
CA PHE A 210 -22.76 -25.74 -19.26
C PHE A 210 -23.92 -25.19 -20.08
N HIS A 211 -25.01 -24.82 -19.42
CA HIS A 211 -26.14 -24.14 -20.06
C HIS A 211 -26.59 -22.96 -19.21
N LEU A 212 -26.93 -21.84 -19.84
CA LEU A 212 -27.55 -20.74 -19.10
C LEU A 212 -28.87 -21.22 -18.50
N SER A 213 -29.02 -21.11 -17.19
CA SER A 213 -30.28 -21.43 -16.50
C SER A 213 -31.35 -20.41 -16.92
N GLN A 214 -32.60 -20.83 -17.04
CA GLN A 214 -33.74 -19.94 -17.36
C GLN A 214 -33.49 -19.00 -18.57
N PRO A 215 -33.01 -19.50 -19.72
CA PRO A 215 -32.62 -18.65 -20.85
C PRO A 215 -33.79 -17.82 -21.40
N GLU A 216 -35.02 -18.27 -21.23
CA GLU A 216 -36.25 -17.56 -21.59
C GLU A 216 -36.49 -16.29 -20.78
N LYS A 217 -35.87 -16.16 -19.60
CA LYS A 217 -35.98 -14.96 -18.73
C LYS A 217 -34.87 -13.93 -18.99
N ILE A 218 -33.92 -14.22 -19.86
CA ILE A 218 -32.79 -13.33 -20.15
C ILE A 218 -33.27 -12.08 -20.88
N ASN A 219 -33.18 -10.93 -20.21
CA ASN A 219 -33.31 -9.64 -20.85
C ASN A 219 -31.94 -9.19 -21.40
N ARG A 220 -31.71 -9.48 -22.69
CA ARG A 220 -30.43 -9.18 -23.38
C ARG A 220 -30.01 -7.74 -23.22
N GLU A 221 -30.91 -6.78 -23.47
CA GLU A 221 -30.59 -5.35 -23.42
C GLU A 221 -30.19 -4.93 -21.99
N ALA A 222 -30.99 -5.30 -20.99
CA ALA A 222 -30.70 -4.97 -19.59
C ALA A 222 -29.36 -5.56 -19.14
N TYR A 223 -29.08 -6.82 -19.48
CA TYR A 223 -27.85 -7.49 -19.06
C TYR A 223 -26.62 -6.96 -19.81
N ILE A 224 -26.73 -6.66 -21.10
CA ILE A 224 -25.66 -5.98 -21.84
C ILE A 224 -25.35 -4.63 -21.19
N ASN A 225 -26.37 -3.85 -20.84
CA ASN A 225 -26.18 -2.55 -20.20
C ASN A 225 -25.54 -2.67 -18.81
N ALA A 226 -26.02 -3.60 -17.97
CA ALA A 226 -25.45 -3.90 -16.67
C ALA A 226 -23.97 -4.33 -16.76
N LEU A 227 -23.67 -5.27 -17.65
CA LEU A 227 -22.32 -5.77 -17.90
C LEU A 227 -21.39 -4.66 -18.40
N ARG A 228 -21.83 -3.85 -19.37
CA ARG A 228 -21.04 -2.72 -19.88
C ARG A 228 -20.77 -1.65 -18.83
N TYR A 229 -21.78 -1.36 -18.01
CA TYR A 229 -21.66 -0.41 -16.91
C TYR A 229 -20.60 -0.88 -15.91
N TYR A 230 -20.73 -2.11 -15.42
CA TYR A 230 -19.78 -2.73 -14.49
C TYR A 230 -18.36 -2.86 -15.09
N HIS A 231 -18.26 -3.24 -16.37
CA HIS A 231 -16.99 -3.32 -17.08
C HIS A 231 -16.26 -1.97 -17.09
N THR A 232 -16.90 -0.93 -17.62
CA THR A 232 -16.22 0.32 -17.96
C THR A 232 -16.09 1.24 -16.75
N ASN A 233 -17.20 1.45 -16.02
CA ASN A 233 -17.27 2.45 -14.95
C ASN A 233 -16.73 1.92 -13.62
N ASN A 234 -16.62 0.61 -13.46
CA ASN A 234 -16.13 0.00 -12.23
C ASN A 234 -14.80 -0.70 -12.48
N ILE A 235 -14.76 -1.87 -13.11
CA ILE A 235 -13.53 -2.68 -13.17
C ILE A 235 -12.42 -1.94 -13.91
N LYS A 236 -12.68 -1.52 -15.16
CA LYS A 236 -11.68 -0.88 -16.03
C LYS A 236 -11.25 0.47 -15.49
N SER A 237 -12.21 1.31 -15.07
CA SER A 237 -11.90 2.61 -14.45
C SER A 237 -11.07 2.47 -13.19
N THR A 238 -11.42 1.54 -12.28
CA THR A 238 -10.67 1.30 -11.05
C THR A 238 -9.26 0.78 -11.35
N ARG A 239 -9.10 -0.08 -12.36
CA ARG A 239 -7.79 -0.58 -12.79
C ARG A 239 -6.92 0.53 -13.40
N MET A 240 -7.48 1.35 -14.27
CA MET A 240 -6.71 2.35 -15.03
C MET A 240 -6.38 3.61 -14.22
N ILE A 241 -7.10 3.88 -13.13
CA ILE A 241 -6.93 5.12 -12.37
C ILE A 241 -6.35 4.81 -10.97
N PRO A 242 -7.12 4.31 -9.98
CA PRO A 242 -6.58 3.98 -8.66
C PRO A 242 -5.40 3.00 -8.65
N PHE A 243 -5.53 1.86 -9.34
CA PHE A 243 -4.48 0.84 -9.35
C PHE A 243 -3.21 1.35 -10.04
N GLU A 244 -3.36 2.06 -11.17
CA GLU A 244 -2.22 2.66 -11.87
C GLU A 244 -1.53 3.74 -11.02
N ALA A 245 -2.30 4.57 -10.30
CA ALA A 245 -1.76 5.56 -9.37
C ALA A 245 -0.93 4.90 -8.26
N TYR A 246 -1.47 3.86 -7.61
CA TYR A 246 -0.75 3.10 -6.59
C TYR A 246 0.53 2.47 -7.13
N VAL A 247 0.47 1.83 -8.31
CA VAL A 247 1.64 1.19 -8.92
C VAL A 247 2.75 2.22 -9.19
N LYS A 248 2.40 3.41 -9.69
CA LYS A 248 3.37 4.49 -9.94
C LYS A 248 4.02 4.96 -8.64
N VAL A 249 3.22 5.30 -7.63
CA VAL A 249 3.75 5.79 -6.35
C VAL A 249 4.59 4.72 -5.64
N ASN A 250 4.15 3.46 -5.63
CA ASN A 250 4.90 2.35 -5.05
C ASN A 250 6.25 2.16 -5.77
N ALA A 251 6.28 2.20 -7.10
CA ALA A 251 7.52 2.08 -7.87
C ALA A 251 8.51 3.24 -7.61
N GLU A 252 8.00 4.47 -7.47
CA GLU A 252 8.82 5.62 -7.11
C GLU A 252 9.37 5.50 -5.69
N LEU A 253 8.55 5.08 -4.72
CA LEU A 253 9.03 4.82 -3.34
C LEU A 253 10.11 3.76 -3.29
N LEU A 254 9.95 2.64 -4.00
CA LEU A 254 10.95 1.59 -4.08
C LEU A 254 12.29 2.12 -4.62
N LYS A 255 12.24 2.98 -5.63
CA LYS A 255 13.42 3.60 -6.22
C LYS A 255 14.11 4.56 -5.23
N GLU A 256 13.35 5.45 -4.60
CA GLU A 256 13.89 6.43 -3.65
C GLU A 256 14.45 5.77 -2.39
N LEU A 257 13.74 4.80 -1.81
CA LEU A 257 14.22 4.03 -0.65
C LEU A 257 15.53 3.31 -0.95
N ARG A 258 15.64 2.70 -2.14
CA ARG A 258 16.87 2.03 -2.55
C ARG A 258 18.03 3.01 -2.72
N HIS A 259 17.78 4.16 -3.33
CA HIS A 259 18.79 5.18 -3.55
C HIS A 259 19.29 5.80 -2.24
N GLU A 260 18.37 6.20 -1.36
CA GLU A 260 18.70 6.91 -0.12
C GLU A 260 19.36 6.00 0.94
N PHE A 261 18.90 4.75 1.04
CA PHE A 261 19.38 3.81 2.06
C PHE A 261 20.35 2.74 1.51
N GLN A 262 20.75 2.83 0.25
CA GLN A 262 21.69 1.91 -0.42
C GLN A 262 21.33 0.42 -0.24
N LEU A 263 20.03 0.11 -0.28
CA LEU A 263 19.53 -1.24 -0.02
C LEU A 263 19.99 -2.19 -1.14
N THR A 264 20.84 -3.17 -0.81
CA THR A 264 21.24 -4.27 -1.70
C THR A 264 20.35 -5.50 -1.53
N TYR A 265 20.18 -6.24 -2.63
CA TYR A 265 19.31 -7.42 -2.79
C TYR A 265 19.54 -8.54 -1.77
#